data_AF-A0A2P9H0N4-F1
#
_entry.id   AF-A0A2P9H0N4-F1
#
_cell.length_a   1.000
_cell.length_b   1.000
_cell.length_c   1.000
_cell.angle_alpha   90.00
_cell.angle_beta   90.00
_cell.angle_gamma   90.00
#
_symmetry.space_group_name_H-M   'P 1'
#
loop_
_entity.id
_entity.type
_entity.pdbx_description
1 polymer ?
#
loop_
_entity_poly.entity_id
_entity_poly.type
_entity_poly.pdbx_seq_one_letter_code
_entity_poly.pdbx_strand_id
1 'polypeptide(L)'
;MSAQMLPPNTGITPLPAPPSDVRFGFTVSRRQARRAVARNTVKRVLREAARHGAAQLAAAAHSHRVDILLRLQAPLPDATAASWMTVKAELRREADSLIEQLRHRLLSKSLAQSAVGAQEPSANSARAPR
;
A
#
# COMPACT_ATOMS: atom_id res chain seq x y z
N MET A 1 36.43 7.84 51.02
CA MET A 1 36.36 8.71 49.83
C MET A 1 36.46 7.81 48.60
N SER A 2 35.60 8.08 47.61
CA SER A 2 35.65 7.59 46.22
C SER A 2 35.17 6.15 45.98
N ALA A 3 34.32 5.83 45.00
CA ALA A 3 33.29 6.52 44.23
C ALA A 3 32.61 5.38 43.47
N GLN A 4 31.27 5.36 43.45
CA GLN A 4 30.50 4.47 42.59
C GLN A 4 30.88 4.70 41.12
N MET A 5 30.95 3.62 40.34
CA MET A 5 30.84 3.74 38.89
C MET A 5 29.97 2.59 38.35
N LEU A 6 28.68 2.87 38.28
CA LEU A 6 27.74 2.14 37.44
C LEU A 6 27.97 2.62 36.00
N PRO A 7 28.20 1.75 34.99
CA PRO A 7 28.06 2.18 33.62
C PRO A 7 26.58 2.36 33.27
N PRO A 8 26.21 3.47 32.61
CA PRO A 8 24.84 3.81 32.31
C PRO A 8 24.33 3.15 31.02
N ASN A 9 23.04 2.83 31.06
CA ASN A 9 22.08 2.90 29.96
C ASN A 9 22.34 1.98 28.76
N THR A 10 21.72 0.80 28.81
CA THR A 10 21.41 -0.02 27.65
C THR A 10 20.70 0.86 26.62
N GLY A 11 21.42 1.20 25.54
CA GLY A 11 20.84 1.93 24.42
C GLY A 11 19.60 1.20 23.94
N ILE A 12 18.44 1.83 24.11
CA ILE A 12 17.22 1.42 23.42
C ILE A 12 17.54 1.56 21.94
N THR A 13 17.88 0.44 21.31
CA THR A 13 17.93 0.37 19.86
C THR A 13 16.50 0.66 19.41
N PRO A 14 16.23 1.67 18.58
CA PRO A 14 14.88 1.89 18.09
C PRO A 14 14.49 0.62 17.34
N LEU A 15 13.50 -0.11 17.86
CA LEU A 15 12.88 -1.21 17.15
C LEU A 15 12.49 -0.65 15.77
N PRO A 16 12.88 -1.27 14.64
CA PRO A 16 12.52 -0.74 13.33
C PRO A 16 11.01 -0.52 13.30
N ALA A 17 10.60 0.68 12.87
CA ALA A 17 9.20 1.05 12.73
C ALA A 17 8.44 -0.12 12.07
N PRO A 18 7.21 -0.45 12.54
CA PRO A 18 6.48 -1.58 12.01
C PRO A 18 6.43 -1.41 10.49
N PRO A 19 6.81 -2.43 9.70
CA PRO A 19 6.81 -2.31 8.26
C PRO A 19 5.40 -1.89 7.85
N SER A 20 5.31 -0.79 7.12
CA SER A 20 4.12 -0.41 6.37
C SER A 20 3.87 -1.55 5.36
N ASP A 21 3.13 -2.55 5.83
CA ASP A 21 3.00 -3.84 5.15
C ASP A 21 1.92 -3.70 4.07
N VAL A 22 2.30 -3.08 2.96
CA VAL A 22 1.50 -3.04 1.74
C VAL A 22 1.68 -4.36 1.01
N ARG A 23 0.61 -5.15 0.93
CA ARG A 23 0.62 -6.47 0.30
C ARG A 23 -0.12 -6.42 -1.02
N PHE A 24 0.41 -7.10 -2.02
CA PHE A 24 -0.20 -7.14 -3.35
C PHE A 24 -0.63 -8.56 -3.72
N GLY A 25 -1.91 -8.71 -4.04
CA GLY A 25 -2.48 -9.87 -4.70
C GLY A 25 -2.77 -9.58 -6.18
N PHE A 26 -2.62 -10.59 -7.04
CA PHE A 26 -2.92 -10.46 -8.47
C PHE A 26 -3.82 -11.60 -8.94
N THR A 27 -4.96 -11.28 -9.53
CA THR A 27 -5.93 -12.26 -10.04
C THR A 27 -6.12 -12.10 -11.54
N VAL A 28 -5.82 -13.16 -12.28
CA VAL A 28 -6.05 -13.24 -13.74
C VAL A 28 -6.74 -14.56 -14.05
N SER A 29 -8.00 -14.50 -14.46
CA SER A 29 -8.81 -15.69 -14.73
C SER A 29 -8.52 -16.31 -16.10
N ARG A 30 -8.80 -17.61 -16.25
CA ARG A 30 -8.72 -18.30 -17.55
C ARG A 30 -9.69 -17.74 -18.59
N ARG A 31 -10.82 -17.17 -18.14
CA ARG A 31 -11.85 -16.55 -19.00
C ARG A 31 -11.32 -15.31 -19.70
N GLN A 32 -10.50 -14.51 -19.01
CA GLN A 32 -9.98 -13.25 -19.54
C GLN A 32 -8.69 -13.42 -20.33
N ALA A 33 -7.89 -14.44 -20.00
CA ALA A 33 -6.68 -14.77 -20.75
C ALA A 33 -6.53 -16.29 -20.83
N ARG A 34 -6.82 -16.85 -22.01
CA ARG A 34 -6.84 -18.32 -22.24
C ARG A 34 -5.45 -18.93 -22.16
N ARG A 35 -4.44 -18.27 -22.74
CA ARG A 35 -3.05 -18.77 -22.77
C ARG A 35 -2.32 -18.50 -21.45
N ALA A 36 -1.62 -19.50 -20.92
CA ALA A 36 -0.84 -19.37 -19.68
C ALA A 36 0.25 -18.29 -19.80
N VAL A 37 0.91 -18.20 -20.95
CA VAL A 37 1.91 -17.17 -21.25
C VAL A 37 1.32 -15.76 -21.12
N ALA A 38 0.11 -15.54 -21.66
CA ALA A 38 -0.58 -14.26 -21.54
C ALA A 38 -0.88 -13.93 -20.06
N ARG A 39 -1.43 -14.88 -19.29
CA ARG A 39 -1.68 -14.70 -17.84
C ARG A 39 -0.41 -14.36 -17.07
N ASN A 40 0.70 -15.05 -17.34
CA ASN A 40 1.96 -14.81 -16.66
C ASN A 40 2.57 -13.46 -17.03
N THR A 41 2.42 -13.05 -18.28
CA THR A 41 2.86 -11.72 -18.74
C THR A 41 2.05 -10.61 -18.09
N VAL A 42 0.72 -10.73 -18.04
CA VAL A 42 -0.15 -9.78 -17.33
C VAL A 42 0.29 -9.64 -15.87
N LYS A 43 0.42 -10.77 -15.15
CA LYS A 43 0.91 -10.75 -13.75
C LYS A 43 2.32 -10.16 -13.62
N ARG A 44 3.19 -10.32 -14.62
CA ARG A 44 4.51 -9.69 -14.62
C ARG A 44 4.39 -8.17 -14.74
N VAL A 45 3.62 -7.67 -15.71
CA VAL A 45 3.38 -6.23 -15.86
C VAL A 45 2.79 -5.62 -14.59
N LEU A 46 1.77 -6.27 -13.99
CA LEU A 46 1.16 -5.81 -12.76
C LEU A 46 2.13 -5.82 -11.56
N ARG A 47 3.00 -6.84 -11.46
CA ARG A 47 4.04 -6.90 -10.42
C ARG A 47 5.08 -5.79 -10.57
N GLU A 48 5.51 -5.51 -11.80
CA GLU A 48 6.43 -4.39 -12.03
C GLU A 48 5.76 -3.04 -11.71
N ALA A 49 4.46 -2.89 -11.97
CA ALA A 49 3.71 -1.67 -11.61
C ALA A 49 3.63 -1.50 -10.09
N ALA A 50 3.21 -2.57 -9.41
CA ALA A 50 3.16 -2.62 -7.96
C ALA A 50 4.53 -2.34 -7.33
N ARG A 51 5.62 -2.92 -7.85
CA ARG A 51 6.98 -2.69 -7.32
C ARG A 51 7.37 -1.22 -7.38
N HIS A 52 7.07 -0.52 -8.49
CA HIS A 52 7.39 0.91 -8.62
C HIS A 52 6.54 1.77 -7.68
N GLY A 53 5.27 1.42 -7.49
CA GLY A 53 4.35 2.15 -6.61
C GLY A 53 4.42 1.79 -5.12
N ALA A 54 5.04 0.67 -4.76
CA ALA A 54 4.98 0.11 -3.40
C ALA A 54 5.48 1.08 -2.34
N ALA A 55 6.63 1.73 -2.57
CA ALA A 55 7.19 2.68 -1.63
C ALA A 55 6.28 3.89 -1.41
N GLN A 56 5.67 4.41 -2.48
CA GLN A 56 4.77 5.56 -2.41
C GLN A 56 3.45 5.20 -1.71
N LEU A 57 2.91 4.01 -1.97
CA LEU A 57 1.72 3.51 -1.29
C LEU A 57 1.98 3.23 0.19
N ALA A 58 3.14 2.68 0.53
CA ALA A 58 3.55 2.43 1.91
C ALA A 58 3.70 3.75 2.68
N ALA A 59 4.29 4.77 2.06
CA ALA A 59 4.35 6.12 2.63
C ALA A 59 2.94 6.73 2.83
N ALA A 60 2.05 6.57 1.86
CA ALA A 60 0.68 7.08 1.96
C ALA A 60 -0.16 6.35 3.03
N ALA A 61 0.05 5.05 3.21
CA ALA A 61 -0.65 4.23 4.19
C ALA A 61 -0.23 4.52 5.66
N HIS A 62 0.93 5.15 5.86
CA HIS A 62 1.51 5.40 7.18
C HIS A 62 1.51 4.13 8.05
N SER A 63 0.76 4.11 9.14
CA SER A 63 0.70 2.99 10.11
C SER A 63 -0.30 1.90 9.76
N HIS A 64 -1.00 1.99 8.62
CA HIS A 64 -2.01 1.02 8.23
C HIS A 64 -1.42 -0.11 7.38
N ARG A 65 -1.85 -1.34 7.68
CA ARG A 65 -1.66 -2.46 6.76
C ARG A 65 -2.70 -2.39 5.64
N VAL A 66 -2.24 -2.50 4.40
CA VAL A 66 -3.11 -2.38 3.22
C VAL A 66 -2.92 -3.58 2.31
N ASP A 67 -3.97 -4.37 2.14
CA ASP A 67 -4.02 -5.47 1.17
C ASP A 67 -4.64 -4.96 -0.15
N ILE A 68 -3.87 -5.04 -1.23
CA ILE A 68 -4.25 -4.53 -2.56
C ILE A 68 -4.41 -5.71 -3.51
N LEU A 69 -5.63 -5.90 -4.04
CA LEU A 69 -5.91 -6.94 -5.04
C LEU A 69 -6.11 -6.30 -6.42
N LEU A 70 -5.19 -6.56 -7.36
CA LEU A 70 -5.35 -6.17 -8.76
C LEU A 70 -5.93 -7.35 -9.57
N ARG A 71 -7.10 -7.13 -10.17
CA ARG A 71 -7.81 -8.12 -10.99
C ARG A 71 -7.91 -7.65 -12.42
N LEU A 72 -7.51 -8.48 -13.38
CA LEU A 72 -7.88 -8.23 -14.78
C LEU A 72 -9.40 -8.31 -14.90
N GLN A 73 -10.09 -7.28 -15.38
CA GLN A 73 -11.57 -7.26 -15.43
C GLN A 73 -12.11 -7.71 -16.79
N ALA A 74 -11.50 -7.23 -17.88
CA ALA A 74 -11.90 -7.55 -19.24
C ALA A 74 -11.00 -8.63 -19.87
N PRO A 75 -11.50 -9.39 -20.85
CA PRO A 75 -10.66 -10.24 -21.68
C PRO A 75 -9.58 -9.43 -22.41
N LEU A 76 -8.42 -10.05 -22.63
CA LEU A 76 -7.41 -9.45 -23.49
C LEU A 76 -7.92 -9.42 -24.95
N PRO A 77 -7.62 -8.38 -25.71
CA PRO A 77 -7.99 -8.31 -27.12
C PRO A 77 -7.27 -9.40 -27.92
N ASP A 78 -7.92 -9.86 -28.99
CA ASP A 78 -7.32 -10.80 -29.93
C ASP A 78 -6.23 -10.14 -30.78
N ALA A 79 -5.36 -10.95 -31.38
CA ALA A 79 -4.19 -10.47 -32.14
C ALA A 79 -4.56 -9.63 -33.38
N THR A 80 -5.79 -9.76 -33.88
CA THR A 80 -6.34 -8.94 -34.98
C THR A 80 -6.75 -7.55 -34.52
N ALA A 81 -7.08 -7.37 -33.24
CA ALA A 81 -7.56 -6.11 -32.68
C ALA A 81 -6.42 -5.24 -32.11
N ALA A 82 -5.36 -5.85 -31.57
CA ALA A 82 -4.22 -5.11 -31.04
C ALA A 82 -2.93 -5.93 -31.03
N SER A 83 -1.80 -5.24 -31.23
CA SER A 83 -0.48 -5.85 -31.05
C SER A 83 -0.22 -6.16 -29.56
N TRP A 84 0.56 -7.22 -29.30
CA TRP A 84 0.93 -7.57 -27.92
C TRP A 84 1.73 -6.47 -27.21
N MET A 85 2.48 -5.67 -27.97
CA MET A 85 3.21 -4.52 -27.42
C MET A 85 2.24 -3.45 -26.92
N THR A 86 1.23 -3.13 -27.71
CA THR A 86 0.16 -2.17 -27.35
C THR A 86 -0.60 -2.64 -26.12
N VAL A 87 -0.99 -3.92 -26.06
CA VAL A 87 -1.70 -4.49 -24.91
C VAL A 87 -0.90 -4.36 -23.61
N LYS A 88 0.42 -4.65 -23.65
CA LYS A 88 1.29 -4.49 -22.48
C LYS A 88 1.40 -3.03 -22.05
N ALA A 89 1.51 -2.11 -23.00
CA ALA A 89 1.64 -0.68 -22.72
C ALA A 89 0.37 -0.13 -22.07
N GLU A 90 -0.81 -0.46 -22.61
CA GLU A 90 -2.10 -0.05 -22.04
C GLU A 90 -2.33 -0.67 -20.65
N LEU A 91 -2.05 -1.98 -20.49
CA LEU A 91 -2.16 -2.63 -19.18
C LEU A 91 -1.24 -1.99 -18.14
N ARG A 92 -0.02 -1.61 -18.54
CA ARG A 92 0.92 -0.92 -17.66
C ARG A 92 0.38 0.46 -17.26
N ARG A 93 -0.08 1.25 -18.24
CA ARG A 93 -0.64 2.58 -18.02
C ARG A 93 -1.85 2.53 -17.10
N GLU A 94 -2.77 1.58 -17.32
CA GLU A 94 -3.95 1.38 -16.48
C GLU A 94 -3.55 0.99 -15.05
N ALA A 95 -2.61 0.06 -14.89
CA ALA A 95 -2.13 -0.34 -13.57
C ALA A 95 -1.47 0.82 -12.80
N ASP A 96 -0.61 1.61 -13.46
CA ASP A 96 0.01 2.79 -12.86
C ASP A 96 -1.06 3.83 -12.47
N SER A 97 -2.08 4.05 -13.31
CA SER A 97 -3.19 4.95 -12.98
C SER A 97 -3.99 4.49 -11.77
N LEU A 98 -4.29 3.20 -11.66
CA LEU A 98 -5.02 2.64 -10.52
C LEU A 98 -4.23 2.76 -9.22
N ILE A 99 -2.93 2.51 -9.27
CA ILE A 99 -2.01 2.69 -8.14
C ILE A 99 -2.00 4.15 -7.68
N GLU A 100 -1.92 5.09 -8.63
CA GLU A 100 -1.90 6.51 -8.32
C GLU A 100 -3.23 7.00 -7.74
N GLN A 101 -4.35 6.55 -8.29
CA GLN A 101 -5.68 6.82 -7.73
C GLN A 101 -5.82 6.28 -6.31
N LEU A 102 -5.30 5.08 -6.04
CA LEU A 102 -5.31 4.51 -4.69
C LEU A 102 -4.44 5.34 -3.73
N ARG A 103 -3.25 5.77 -4.17
CA ARG A 103 -2.35 6.64 -3.41
C ARG A 103 -3.06 7.93 -3.00
N HIS A 104 -3.72 8.61 -3.94
CA HIS A 104 -4.49 9.81 -3.64
C HIS A 104 -5.59 9.56 -2.61
N ARG A 105 -6.34 8.47 -2.74
CA ARG A 105 -7.40 8.11 -1.78
C ARG A 105 -6.86 7.84 -0.38
N LEU A 106 -5.71 7.18 -0.26
CA LEU A 106 -5.06 6.94 1.04
C LEU A 106 -4.62 8.25 1.70
N LEU A 107 -4.01 9.15 0.93
CA LEU A 107 -3.61 10.47 1.43
C LEU A 107 -4.81 11.31 1.87
N SER A 108 -5.88 11.36 1.06
CA SER A 108 -7.10 12.10 1.42
C SER A 108 -7.75 11.56 2.70
N LYS A 109 -7.79 10.23 2.88
CA LYS A 109 -8.30 9.63 4.11
C LYS A 109 -7.42 9.95 5.32
N SER A 110 -6.09 9.91 5.16
CA SER A 110 -5.14 10.26 6.22
C SER A 110 -5.29 11.72 6.66
N LEU A 111 -5.48 12.64 5.70
CA LEU A 111 -5.72 14.07 5.97
C LEU A 111 -7.04 14.28 6.72
N ALA A 112 -8.13 13.62 6.28
CA ALA A 112 -9.42 13.71 6.93
C ALA A 112 -9.38 13.18 8.38
N GLN A 113 -8.61 12.13 8.65
CA GLN A 113 -8.46 11.57 10.00
C GLN A 113 -7.56 12.43 10.91
N SER A 114 -6.53 13.06 10.36
CA SER A 114 -5.66 13.98 11.12
C SER A 114 -6.42 15.22 11.61
N ALA A 115 -7.45 15.65 10.87
CA ALA A 115 -8.35 16.72 11.30
C ALA A 115 -9.33 16.30 12.42
N VAL A 116 -9.65 15.00 12.53
CA VAL A 116 -10.54 14.46 13.58
C VAL A 116 -9.76 14.17 14.88
N GLY A 117 -8.46 13.89 14.79
CA GLY A 117 -7.60 13.59 15.96
C GLY A 117 -7.10 14.80 16.77
N ALA A 118 -7.36 16.04 16.35
CA ALA A 118 -6.91 17.25 17.04
C ALA A 118 -7.90 17.77 18.11
N GLN A 119 -9.00 17.07 18.36
CA GLN A 119 -10.06 17.49 19.29
C GLN A 119 -10.31 16.45 20.38
N GLU A 120 -9.33 16.25 21.27
CA GLU A 120 -9.64 15.91 22.66
C GLU A 120 -8.85 16.83 23.60
N PRO A 121 -9.46 17.88 24.15
CA PRO A 121 -9.10 18.37 25.46
C PRO A 121 -9.99 17.68 26.50
N SER A 122 -9.34 16.77 27.22
CA SER A 122 -9.71 16.31 28.55
C SER A 122 -10.32 17.42 29.43
N ALA A 123 -11.55 17.22 29.91
CA ALA A 123 -12.05 17.82 31.14
C ALA A 123 -13.28 17.07 31.68
N ASN A 124 -13.08 15.83 32.15
CA ASN A 124 -14.05 15.23 33.07
C ASN A 124 -13.34 14.68 34.31
N SER A 125 -12.78 15.60 35.09
CA SER A 125 -12.38 15.36 36.47
C SER A 125 -13.13 16.35 37.36
N ALA A 126 -14.37 16.02 37.71
CA ALA A 126 -15.01 16.53 38.90
C ALA A 126 -15.93 15.45 39.48
N ARG A 127 -15.30 14.56 40.25
CA ARG A 127 -15.93 13.66 41.21
C ARG A 127 -16.40 14.50 42.41
N ALA A 128 -17.66 14.36 42.81
CA ALA A 128 -18.11 14.68 44.17
C ALA A 128 -18.92 13.48 44.71
N PRO A 129 -18.52 12.85 45.83
CA PRO A 129 -19.40 11.96 46.57
C PRO A 129 -20.41 12.77 47.40
N ARG A 130 -21.57 12.17 47.65
CA ARG A 130 -22.70 12.68 48.43
C ARG A 130 -22.38 12.86 49.91
#